data_AF-A0A363P0H5-F1
#
_entry.id   AF-A0A363P0H5-F1
#
_cell.length_a   1.000
_cell.length_b   1.000
_cell.length_c   1.000
_cell.angle_alpha   90.00
_cell.angle_beta   90.00
_cell.angle_gamma   90.00
#
_symmetry.space_group_name_H-M   'P 1'
#
loop_
_entity.id
_entity.type
_entity.pdbx_description
1 polymer ?
#
loop_
_entity_poly.entity_id
_entity_poly.type
_entity_poly.pdbx_seq_one_letter_code
_entity_poly.pdbx_strand_id
1 'polypeptide(L)'
;MNTLQQLKSELENEYQITKNFIELFPEGKNDYAPHEKSMKIMPLATHLVEVFEWPSTILKTSELDFADGGYKPTILSTREELLNKLDQDFEAGKKAIENATEEDLIPTWTIKNAGHQLASWTKYEAIRHSLNQITHHRAQLGVYYRLNNIPLPSSYGPSADSQNF
;
A
#
# COMPACT_ATOMS: atom_id res chain seq x y z
N MET A 1 -24.97 -1.51 7.86
CA MET A 1 -23.89 -2.00 6.99
C MET A 1 -22.69 -2.27 7.89
N ASN A 2 -21.89 -3.31 7.67
CA ASN A 2 -20.74 -3.62 8.53
C ASN A 2 -19.46 -3.17 7.80
N THR A 3 -19.23 -1.86 7.77
CA THR A 3 -18.23 -1.22 6.91
C THR A 3 -16.82 -1.55 7.39
N LEU A 4 -16.59 -1.51 8.70
CA LEU A 4 -15.30 -1.85 9.29
C LEU A 4 -14.88 -3.29 8.99
N GLN A 5 -15.83 -4.24 9.07
CA GLN A 5 -15.55 -5.62 8.69
C GLN A 5 -15.19 -5.76 7.21
N GLN A 6 -15.88 -5.03 6.33
CA GLN A 6 -15.58 -5.05 4.88
C GLN A 6 -14.19 -4.49 4.60
N LEU A 7 -13.83 -3.35 5.20
CA LEU A 7 -12.50 -2.74 5.08
C LEU A 7 -11.40 -3.66 5.61
N LYS A 8 -11.62 -4.28 6.77
CA LYS A 8 -10.68 -5.25 7.35
C LYS A 8 -10.47 -6.44 6.43
N SER A 9 -11.55 -7.07 5.96
CA SER A 9 -11.46 -8.24 5.09
C SER A 9 -10.77 -7.91 3.76
N GLU A 10 -11.01 -6.72 3.20
CA GLU A 10 -10.29 -6.27 2.01
C GLU A 10 -8.80 -6.06 2.29
N LEU A 11 -8.44 -5.36 3.37
CA LEU A 11 -7.04 -5.16 3.76
C LEU A 11 -6.29 -6.49 3.95
N GLU A 12 -6.93 -7.47 4.61
CA GLU A 12 -6.37 -8.81 4.83
C GLU A 12 -6.13 -9.55 3.51
N ASN A 13 -7.09 -9.50 2.57
CA ASN A 13 -6.93 -10.11 1.25
C ASN A 13 -5.81 -9.44 0.44
N GLU A 14 -5.78 -8.10 0.42
CA GLU A 14 -4.76 -7.34 -0.30
C GLU A 14 -3.36 -7.58 0.27
N TYR A 15 -3.24 -7.80 1.58
CA TYR A 15 -1.99 -8.14 2.25
C TYR A 15 -1.45 -9.48 1.76
N GLN A 16 -2.28 -10.54 1.74
CA GLN A 16 -1.85 -11.87 1.30
C GLN A 16 -1.38 -11.86 -0.15
N ILE A 17 -2.13 -11.19 -1.05
CA ILE A 17 -1.74 -11.08 -2.46
C ILE A 17 -0.42 -10.30 -2.59
N THR A 18 -0.27 -9.20 -1.86
CA THR A 18 0.95 -8.38 -1.91
C THR A 18 2.16 -9.14 -1.35
N LYS A 19 1.98 -9.92 -0.28
CA LYS A 19 3.04 -10.75 0.29
C LYS A 19 3.62 -11.72 -0.73
N ASN A 20 2.76 -12.40 -1.51
CA ASN A 20 3.20 -13.28 -2.61
C ASN A 20 4.06 -12.53 -3.66
N PHE A 21 3.74 -11.26 -3.94
CA PHE A 21 4.56 -10.45 -4.85
C PHE A 21 5.91 -10.12 -4.21
N ILE A 22 5.94 -9.68 -2.96
CA ILE A 22 7.18 -9.30 -2.28
C ILE A 22 8.10 -10.52 -2.07
N GLU A 23 7.56 -11.72 -1.83
CA GLU A 23 8.37 -12.96 -1.74
C GLU A 23 9.19 -13.24 -3.02
N LEU A 24 8.71 -12.79 -4.17
CA LEU A 24 9.38 -12.89 -5.47
C LEU A 24 10.19 -11.65 -5.85
N PHE A 25 10.35 -10.69 -4.93
CA PHE A 25 11.09 -9.46 -5.22
C PHE A 25 12.52 -9.75 -5.69
N PRO A 26 12.96 -9.17 -6.83
CA PRO A 26 14.25 -9.49 -7.43
C PRO A 26 15.40 -8.71 -6.80
N GLU A 27 16.06 -9.32 -5.82
CA GLU A 27 17.29 -8.74 -5.26
C GLU A 27 18.34 -8.47 -6.35
N GLY A 28 19.02 -7.33 -6.25
CA GLY A 28 19.98 -6.86 -7.26
C GLY A 28 19.35 -6.10 -8.44
N LYS A 29 18.02 -5.99 -8.52
CA LYS A 29 17.33 -5.16 -9.53
C LYS A 29 16.74 -3.87 -8.96
N ASN A 30 17.11 -3.47 -7.75
CA ASN A 30 16.52 -2.36 -6.98
C ASN A 30 16.39 -1.04 -7.76
N ASP A 31 17.33 -0.78 -8.68
CA ASP A 31 17.38 0.44 -9.49
C ASP A 31 16.69 0.33 -10.86
N TYR A 32 16.11 -0.83 -11.20
CA TYR A 32 15.41 -1.02 -12.46
C TYR A 32 14.17 -0.14 -12.54
N ALA A 33 13.97 0.53 -13.69
CA ALA A 33 12.74 1.18 -14.07
C ALA A 33 12.44 0.85 -15.55
N PRO A 34 11.18 0.53 -15.92
CA PRO A 34 10.81 0.22 -17.29
C PRO A 34 10.88 1.45 -18.22
N HIS A 35 10.87 2.66 -17.65
CA HIS A 35 11.03 3.93 -18.34
C HIS A 35 11.70 4.95 -17.40
N GLU A 36 12.42 5.93 -17.95
CA GLU A 36 13.09 7.01 -17.18
C GLU A 36 12.15 7.86 -16.30
N LYS A 37 10.86 7.85 -16.63
CA LYS A 37 9.78 8.56 -15.90
C LYS A 37 9.05 7.68 -14.90
N SER A 38 9.39 6.40 -14.86
CA SER A 38 8.83 5.45 -13.93
C SER A 38 9.64 5.43 -12.64
N MET A 39 8.97 5.16 -11.53
CA MET A 39 9.63 4.91 -10.25
C MET A 39 10.56 3.69 -10.40
N LYS A 40 11.70 3.69 -9.71
CA LYS A 40 12.53 2.47 -9.62
C LYS A 40 11.80 1.39 -8.83
N ILE A 41 12.12 0.11 -9.07
CA ILE A 41 11.39 -1.01 -8.49
C ILE A 41 11.42 -1.03 -6.96
N MET A 42 12.56 -0.69 -6.33
CA MET A 42 12.66 -0.70 -4.87
C MET A 42 11.80 0.41 -4.22
N PRO A 43 11.87 1.68 -4.65
CA PRO A 43 10.93 2.70 -4.18
C PRO A 43 9.45 2.35 -4.46
N LEU A 44 9.13 1.72 -5.61
CA LEU A 44 7.77 1.29 -5.92
C LEU A 44 7.27 0.22 -4.94
N ALA A 45 8.09 -0.80 -4.67
CA ALA A 45 7.78 -1.85 -3.71
C ALA A 45 7.69 -1.29 -2.28
N THR A 46 8.58 -0.37 -1.92
CA THR A 46 8.56 0.32 -0.63
C THR A 46 7.26 1.09 -0.46
N HIS A 47 6.87 1.89 -1.46
CA HIS A 47 5.62 2.63 -1.42
C HIS A 47 4.41 1.70 -1.31
N LEU A 48 4.38 0.61 -2.08
CA LEU A 48 3.31 -0.40 -2.02
C LEU A 48 3.14 -0.97 -0.60
N VAL A 49 4.23 -1.35 0.09
CA VAL A 49 4.13 -1.92 1.44
C VAL A 49 3.74 -0.87 2.48
N GLU A 50 4.18 0.39 2.33
CA GLU A 50 3.84 1.49 3.25
C GLU A 50 2.35 1.84 3.26
N VAL A 51 1.65 1.65 2.13
CA VAL A 51 0.23 1.99 2.01
C VAL A 51 -0.63 1.17 2.99
N PHE A 52 -0.16 0.02 3.48
CA PHE A 52 -0.87 -0.78 4.48
C PHE A 52 -1.01 -0.11 5.85
N GLU A 53 -0.14 0.85 6.19
CA GLU A 53 -0.24 1.61 7.44
C GLU A 53 -1.29 2.71 7.36
N TRP A 54 -1.68 3.15 6.16
CA TRP A 54 -2.54 4.32 5.97
C TRP A 54 -3.86 4.29 6.73
N PRO A 55 -4.56 3.15 6.90
CA PRO A 55 -5.74 3.11 7.76
C PRO A 55 -5.45 3.57 9.20
N SER A 56 -4.28 3.24 9.75
CA SER A 56 -3.83 3.71 11.06
C SER A 56 -3.61 5.22 11.07
N THR A 57 -2.86 5.76 10.10
CA THR A 57 -2.64 7.22 9.99
C THR A 57 -3.96 7.97 9.83
N ILE A 58 -4.83 7.53 8.91
CA ILE A 58 -6.11 8.19 8.61
C ILE A 58 -7.02 8.19 9.84
N LEU A 59 -7.14 7.07 10.56
CA LEU A 59 -8.01 6.99 11.73
C LEU A 59 -7.49 7.84 12.90
N LYS A 60 -6.17 7.93 13.09
CA LYS A 60 -5.55 8.63 14.23
C LYS A 60 -5.35 10.13 14.04
N THR A 61 -5.46 10.63 12.81
CA THR A 61 -5.21 12.04 12.49
C THR A 61 -6.43 12.68 11.82
N SER A 62 -6.42 14.01 11.69
CA SER A 62 -7.38 14.75 10.86
C SER A 62 -6.80 15.17 9.51
N GLU A 63 -5.47 15.22 9.40
CA GLU A 63 -4.77 15.63 8.20
C GLU A 63 -3.34 15.10 8.16
N LEU A 64 -2.77 15.09 6.96
CA LEU A 64 -1.36 14.86 6.70
C LEU A 64 -0.84 16.02 5.84
N ASP A 65 0.09 16.81 6.37
CA ASP A 65 0.81 17.83 5.60
C ASP A 65 2.22 17.34 5.26
N PHE A 66 2.52 17.25 3.96
CA PHE A 66 3.83 16.79 3.49
C PHE A 66 4.98 17.79 3.74
N ALA A 67 4.68 19.07 3.97
CA ALA A 67 5.70 20.09 4.20
C ALA A 67 6.11 20.24 5.67
N ASP A 68 5.39 19.63 6.60
CA ASP A 68 5.68 19.72 8.05
C ASP A 68 6.97 18.98 8.46
N GLY A 69 7.73 18.44 7.49
CA GLY A 69 9.07 17.88 7.68
C GLY A 69 9.11 16.56 8.46
N GLY A 70 7.95 16.04 8.85
CA GLY A 70 7.82 14.76 9.55
C GLY A 70 8.04 13.55 8.64
N TYR A 71 7.77 13.67 7.35
CA TYR A 71 7.97 12.57 6.40
C TYR A 71 9.45 12.37 6.09
N LYS A 72 10.00 11.24 6.56
CA LYS A 72 11.28 10.72 6.13
C LYS A 72 11.01 9.53 5.23
N PRO A 73 11.51 9.53 3.98
CA PRO A 73 11.36 8.37 3.11
C PRO A 73 11.93 7.13 3.79
N THR A 74 11.15 6.05 3.84
CA THR A 74 11.67 4.75 4.27
C THR A 74 12.67 4.27 3.22
N ILE A 75 13.85 3.86 3.68
CA ILE A 75 14.91 3.33 2.81
C ILE A 75 15.01 1.84 3.09
N LEU A 76 14.60 1.04 2.12
CA LEU A 76 14.74 -0.42 2.12
C LEU A 76 15.63 -0.84 0.96
N SER A 77 16.34 -1.94 1.13
CA SER A 77 17.34 -2.44 0.17
C SER A 77 17.19 -3.94 -0.12
N THR A 78 16.48 -4.69 0.71
CA THR A 78 16.35 -6.14 0.58
C THR A 78 14.90 -6.59 0.55
N ARG A 79 14.67 -7.80 0.05
CA ARG A 79 13.35 -8.43 0.11
C ARG A 79 12.89 -8.65 1.55
N GLU A 80 13.81 -9.04 2.43
CA GLU A 80 13.50 -9.28 3.85
C GLU A 80 12.99 -8.00 4.53
N GLU A 81 13.64 -6.87 4.28
CA GLU A 81 13.18 -5.57 4.77
C GLU A 81 11.80 -5.18 4.25
N LEU A 82 11.49 -5.47 2.97
CA LEU A 82 10.15 -5.26 2.41
C LEU A 82 9.09 -6.13 3.09
N LEU A 83 9.39 -7.42 3.36
CA LEU A 83 8.48 -8.33 4.06
C LEU A 83 8.23 -7.87 5.51
N ASN A 84 9.30 -7.50 6.22
CA ASN A 84 9.19 -7.01 7.60
C ASN A 84 8.37 -5.71 7.67
N LYS A 85 8.59 -4.79 6.72
CA LYS A 85 7.83 -3.55 6.63
C LYS A 85 6.36 -3.80 6.30
N LEU A 86 6.07 -4.69 5.35
CA LEU A 86 4.71 -5.09 5.00
C LEU A 86 3.97 -5.68 6.21
N ASP A 87 4.59 -6.60 6.94
CA ASP A 87 4.00 -7.23 8.13
C ASP A 87 3.73 -6.20 9.23
N GLN A 88 4.68 -5.28 9.48
CA GLN A 88 4.53 -4.20 10.46
C GLN A 88 3.37 -3.26 10.11
N ASP A 89 3.31 -2.80 8.86
CA ASP A 89 2.35 -1.80 8.41
C ASP A 89 0.94 -2.37 8.30
N PHE A 90 0.83 -3.61 7.82
CA PHE A 90 -0.44 -4.36 7.83
C PHE A 90 -0.99 -4.51 9.25
N GLU A 91 -0.17 -4.93 10.21
CA GLU A 91 -0.60 -5.08 11.61
C GLU A 91 -1.05 -3.75 12.22
N ALA A 92 -0.38 -2.64 11.88
CA ALA A 92 -0.78 -1.31 12.32
C ALA A 92 -2.14 -0.90 11.73
N GLY A 93 -2.32 -1.05 10.41
CA GLY A 93 -3.58 -0.74 9.73
C GLY A 93 -4.74 -1.60 10.21
N LYS A 94 -4.53 -2.92 10.33
CA LYS A 94 -5.52 -3.87 10.84
C LYS A 94 -5.97 -3.52 12.25
N LYS A 95 -5.04 -3.31 13.18
CA LYS A 95 -5.37 -2.95 14.57
C LYS A 95 -6.12 -1.63 14.65
N ALA A 96 -5.83 -0.67 13.78
CA ALA A 96 -6.58 0.59 13.76
C ALA A 96 -8.04 0.37 13.35
N ILE A 97 -8.30 -0.42 12.30
CA ILE A 97 -9.67 -0.76 11.88
C ILE A 97 -10.40 -1.57 12.96
N GLU A 98 -9.73 -2.51 13.62
CA GLU A 98 -10.32 -3.33 14.69
C GLU A 98 -10.76 -2.52 15.93
N ASN A 99 -10.10 -1.39 16.18
CA ASN A 99 -10.38 -0.53 17.33
C ASN A 99 -11.30 0.66 17.01
N ALA A 100 -11.63 0.88 15.74
CA ALA A 100 -12.48 1.98 15.30
C ALA A 100 -13.98 1.67 15.49
N THR A 101 -14.80 2.71 15.55
CA THR A 101 -16.26 2.61 15.40
C THR A 101 -16.70 3.14 14.03
N GLU A 102 -17.96 2.89 13.65
CA GLU A 102 -18.48 3.39 12.37
C GLU A 102 -18.51 4.92 12.34
N GLU A 103 -18.68 5.58 13.49
CA GLU A 103 -18.62 7.03 13.62
C GLU A 103 -17.25 7.61 13.30
N ASP A 104 -16.16 6.87 13.57
CA ASP A 104 -14.79 7.29 13.26
C ASP A 104 -14.53 7.38 11.76
N LEU A 105 -15.37 6.76 10.94
CA LEU A 105 -15.23 6.77 9.47
C LEU A 105 -15.85 8.02 8.81
N ILE A 106 -16.70 8.76 9.53
CA ILE A 106 -17.48 9.89 9.01
C ILE A 106 -16.66 11.19 8.86
N PRO A 107 -15.78 11.57 9.82
CA PRO A 107 -15.05 12.83 9.75
C PRO A 107 -14.22 12.99 8.48
N THR A 108 -14.03 14.23 8.07
CA THR A 108 -13.14 14.57 6.96
C THR A 108 -11.68 14.37 7.35
N TRP A 109 -10.90 13.80 6.43
CA TRP A 109 -9.46 13.70 6.48
C TRP A 109 -8.84 14.35 5.24
N THR A 110 -7.75 15.09 5.42
CA THR A 110 -7.21 15.99 4.38
C THR A 110 -5.72 15.83 4.19
N ILE A 111 -5.29 15.77 2.93
CA ILE A 111 -3.88 15.85 2.54
C ILE A 111 -3.55 17.30 2.18
N LYS A 112 -2.45 17.81 2.74
CA LYS A 112 -1.93 19.16 2.48
C LYS A 112 -0.47 19.14 2.05
N ASN A 113 -0.03 20.25 1.50
CA ASN A 113 1.37 20.57 1.29
C ASN A 113 1.62 22.04 1.60
N ALA A 114 2.37 22.31 2.66
CA ALA A 114 2.65 23.66 3.16
C ALA A 114 1.36 24.44 3.41
N GLY A 115 0.41 23.81 4.11
CA GLY A 115 -0.92 24.34 4.41
C GLY A 115 -1.91 24.32 3.24
N HIS A 116 -1.47 24.05 2.00
CA HIS A 116 -2.36 24.01 0.84
C HIS A 116 -3.03 22.66 0.71
N GLN A 117 -4.36 22.62 0.77
CA GLN A 117 -5.14 21.41 0.57
C GLN A 117 -4.92 20.84 -0.84
N LEU A 118 -4.46 19.60 -0.90
CA LEU A 118 -4.29 18.84 -2.14
C LEU A 118 -5.50 17.95 -2.41
N ALA A 119 -6.02 17.29 -1.36
CA ALA A 119 -7.17 16.41 -1.47
C ALA A 119 -7.87 16.26 -0.11
N SER A 120 -9.17 15.91 -0.14
CA SER A 120 -9.98 15.78 1.06
C SER A 120 -11.11 14.78 0.82
N TRP A 121 -11.37 13.95 1.83
CA TRP A 121 -12.33 12.85 1.80
C TRP A 121 -12.92 12.64 3.20
N THR A 122 -14.01 11.89 3.33
CA THR A 122 -14.29 11.23 4.61
C THR A 122 -13.19 10.22 4.95
N LYS A 123 -13.00 9.86 6.22
CA LYS A 123 -12.03 8.83 6.63
C LYS A 123 -12.31 7.49 5.94
N TYR A 124 -13.58 7.12 5.77
CA TYR A 124 -13.97 5.96 4.94
C TYR A 124 -13.40 6.03 3.53
N GLU A 125 -13.68 7.13 2.81
CA GLU A 125 -13.26 7.32 1.42
C GLU A 125 -11.73 7.38 1.30
N ALA A 126 -11.03 7.97 2.28
CA ALA A 126 -9.57 7.99 2.32
C ALA A 126 -8.98 6.58 2.48
N ILE A 127 -9.56 5.73 3.35
CA ILE A 127 -9.13 4.33 3.51
C ILE A 127 -9.43 3.52 2.24
N ARG A 128 -10.59 3.73 1.61
CA ARG A 128 -10.90 3.09 0.32
C ARG A 128 -9.94 3.55 -0.77
N HIS A 129 -9.56 4.83 -0.77
CA HIS A 129 -8.55 5.34 -1.69
C HIS A 129 -7.20 4.67 -1.46
N SER A 130 -6.75 4.51 -0.21
CA SER A 130 -5.47 3.84 0.09
C SER A 130 -5.48 2.37 -0.33
N LEU A 131 -6.57 1.63 -0.10
CA LEU A 131 -6.72 0.25 -0.57
C LEU A 131 -6.62 0.15 -2.11
N ASN A 132 -7.22 1.09 -2.85
CA ASN A 132 -7.07 1.14 -4.30
C ASN A 132 -5.62 1.44 -4.74
N GLN A 133 -4.85 2.20 -3.96
CA GLN A 133 -3.43 2.43 -4.24
C GLN A 133 -2.60 1.14 -4.11
N ILE A 134 -2.95 0.25 -3.17
CA ILE A 134 -2.31 -1.07 -3.06
C ILE A 134 -2.50 -1.86 -4.36
N THR A 135 -3.74 -1.97 -4.82
CA THR A 135 -4.07 -2.63 -6.09
C THR A 135 -3.33 -1.98 -7.27
N HIS A 136 -3.35 -0.66 -7.35
CA HIS A 136 -2.74 0.12 -8.42
C HIS A 136 -1.22 -0.12 -8.50
N HIS A 137 -0.50 0.03 -7.38
CA HIS A 137 0.95 -0.13 -7.35
C HIS A 137 1.39 -1.58 -7.45
N ARG A 138 0.60 -2.53 -6.93
CA ARG A 138 0.87 -3.96 -7.17
C ARG A 138 0.74 -4.32 -8.64
N ALA A 139 -0.26 -3.78 -9.34
CA ALA A 139 -0.38 -3.98 -10.79
C ALA A 139 0.81 -3.40 -11.56
N GLN A 140 1.30 -2.22 -11.17
CA GLN A 140 2.55 -1.65 -11.72
C GLN A 140 3.73 -2.60 -11.47
N LEU A 141 3.92 -3.06 -10.22
CA LEU A 141 4.98 -4.00 -9.87
C LEU A 141 4.91 -5.29 -10.69
N GLY A 142 3.70 -5.78 -10.98
CA GLY A 142 3.49 -6.95 -11.84
C GLY A 142 4.03 -6.78 -13.26
N VAL A 143 3.93 -5.58 -13.85
CA VAL A 143 4.56 -5.28 -15.14
C VAL A 143 6.08 -5.31 -15.02
N TYR A 144 6.64 -4.81 -13.92
CA TYR A 144 8.09 -4.82 -13.69
C TYR A 144 8.59 -6.26 -13.59
N TYR A 145 7.83 -7.13 -12.91
CA TYR A 145 8.16 -8.54 -12.81
C TYR A 145 8.16 -9.22 -14.18
N ARG A 146 7.10 -8.99 -14.97
CA ARG A 146 6.98 -9.54 -16.32
C ARG A 146 8.14 -9.12 -17.23
N LEU A 147 8.52 -7.85 -17.23
CA LEU A 147 9.63 -7.32 -18.04
C LEU A 147 11.00 -7.81 -17.59
N ASN A 148 11.11 -8.30 -16.36
CA ASN A 148 12.35 -8.78 -15.76
C ASN A 148 12.45 -10.31 -15.69
N ASN A 149 11.53 -11.03 -16.33
CA ASN A 149 11.43 -12.49 -16.32
C ASN A 149 11.30 -13.07 -14.90
N ILE A 150 10.58 -12.37 -14.03
CA ILE A 150 10.24 -12.84 -12.68
C ILE A 150 8.83 -13.46 -12.75
N PRO A 151 8.60 -14.65 -12.16
CA PRO A 151 7.28 -15.24 -12.12
C PRO A 151 6.26 -14.28 -11.51
N LEU A 152 5.10 -14.14 -12.14
CA LEU A 152 4.04 -13.25 -11.65
C LEU A 152 3.03 -14.06 -10.84
N PRO A 153 2.80 -13.76 -9.54
CA PRO A 153 1.73 -14.42 -8.78
C PRO A 153 0.33 -14.09 -9.33
N SER A 154 -0.67 -14.88 -8.94
CA SER A 154 -2.08 -14.49 -9.12
C SER A 154 -2.37 -13.22 -8.31
N SER A 155 -3.27 -12.37 -8.82
CA SER A 155 -3.80 -11.23 -8.06
C SER A 155 -5.29 -11.41 -7.78
N TYR A 156 -6.17 -11.05 -8.72
CA TYR A 156 -7.62 -11.29 -8.63
C TYR A 156 -8.10 -12.40 -9.56
N GLY A 157 -7.14 -13.12 -10.13
CA GLY A 157 -7.31 -14.16 -11.10
C GLY A 157 -5.94 -14.72 -11.47
N PRO A 158 -5.93 -15.80 -12.27
CA PRO A 158 -4.69 -16.47 -12.65
C PRO A 158 -3.80 -15.56 -13.50
N SER A 159 -2.49 -15.77 -13.36
CA SER A 159 -1.47 -15.23 -14.26
C SER A 159 -0.97 -16.34 -15.19
N ALA A 160 -0.10 -16.03 -16.16
CA ALA A 160 0.55 -17.07 -16.97
C ALA A 160 1.46 -18.01 -16.15
N ASP A 161 1.90 -17.60 -14.96
CA ASP A 161 2.84 -18.34 -14.10
C ASP A 161 2.15 -18.97 -12.87
N SER A 162 0.90 -18.59 -12.59
CA SER A 162 0.09 -19.09 -11.46
C SER A 162 -1.36 -19.23 -11.88
N GLN A 163 -1.84 -20.47 -12.03
CA GLN A 163 -3.19 -20.79 -12.52
C GLN A 163 -4.26 -20.89 -11.42
N ASN A 164 -3.92 -20.52 -10.18
CA ASN A 164 -4.82 -20.61 -9.03
C ASN A 164 -5.65 -19.32 -8.88
N PHE A 165 -6.88 -19.49 -8.37
CA PHE A 165 -7.77 -18.43 -7.90
C PHE A 165 -7.58 -18.18 -6.41
#